data_AF-A0AAV5XVQ3-F1
#
_entry.id   AF-A0AAV5XVQ3-F1
#
_cell.length_a   1.000
_cell.length_b   1.000
_cell.length_c   1.000
_cell.angle_alpha   90.00
_cell.angle_beta   90.00
_cell.angle_gamma   90.00
#
_symmetry.space_group_name_H-M   'P 1'
#
loop_
_entity.id
_entity.type
_entity.pdbx_description
1 polymer ?
#
loop_
_entity_poly.entity_id
_entity_poly.type
_entity_poly.pdbx_seq_one_letter_code
_entity_poly.pdbx_strand_id
1 'polypeptide(L)' 'MAGLHQLETVVLLLIAVLVLATIANRVAMPYPIVLVLGGLALSFVPRAPIVPLRPDLVFLIFLPPILWAAAYFT' A
#
# COMPACT_ATOMS: atom_id res chain seq x y z
N MET A 1 -6.26 21.55 -17.28
CA MET A 1 -4.83 21.19 -17.07
C MET A 1 -4.59 20.50 -15.72
N ALA A 2 -5.26 20.89 -14.62
CA ALA A 2 -5.10 20.22 -13.30
C ALA A 2 -5.43 18.71 -13.28
N GLY A 3 -6.48 18.27 -13.99
CA GLY A 3 -6.88 16.85 -14.01
C GLY A 3 -5.87 15.90 -14.65
N LEU A 4 -5.06 16.38 -15.61
CA LEU A 4 -4.04 15.56 -16.26
C LEU A 4 -2.89 15.22 -15.29
N HIS A 5 -2.47 16.17 -14.44
CA HIS A 5 -1.45 15.94 -13.42
C HIS A 5 -1.90 14.99 -12.31
N GLN A 6 -3.19 15.03 -11.96
CA GLN A 6 -3.75 14.09 -10.98
C GLN A 6 -3.78 12.66 -11.53
N LEU A 7 -4.17 12.50 -12.80
CA LEU A 7 -4.14 11.20 -13.47
C LEU A 7 -2.70 10.66 -13.57
N GLU A 8 -1.75 11.50 -13.97
CA GLU A 8 -0.33 11.14 -14.04
C GLU A 8 0.20 10.64 -12.68
N THR A 9 -0.15 11.33 -11.60
CA THR A 9 0.25 10.93 -10.24
C THR A 9 -0.33 9.58 -9.85
N VAL A 10 -1.63 9.36 -10.10
CA VAL A 10 -2.28 8.07 -9.80
C VAL A 10 -1.66 6.95 -10.63
N VAL A 11 -1.39 7.18 -11.91
CA VAL A 11 -0.74 6.20 -12.79
C VAL A 11 0.67 5.87 -12.29
N LEU A 12 1.46 6.88 -11.92
CA LEU A 12 2.78 6.69 -11.32
C LEU A 12 2.72 5.86 -10.02
N LEU A 13 1.75 6.13 -9.15
CA LEU A 13 1.55 5.36 -7.93
C LEU A 13 1.16 3.91 -8.23
N LEU A 14 0.28 3.67 -9.20
CA LEU A 14 -0.08 2.31 -9.63
C LEU A 14 1.11 1.55 -10.20
N ILE A 15 1.96 2.22 -11.00
CA ILE A 15 3.21 1.63 -11.51
C ILE A 15 4.15 1.29 -10.34
N ALA A 16 4.30 2.19 -9.36
CA ALA A 16 5.12 1.95 -8.17
C ALA A 16 4.61 0.73 -7.38
N VAL A 17 3.29 0.61 -7.19
CA VAL A 17 2.67 -0.56 -6.54
C VAL A 17 2.96 -1.84 -7.32
N LEU A 18 2.83 -1.83 -8.65
CA LEU A 18 3.12 -2.99 -9.50
C LEU A 18 4.59 -3.42 -9.37
N VAL A 19 5.52 -2.47 -9.39
CA VAL A 19 6.96 -2.73 -9.23
C VAL A 19 7.24 -3.33 -7.85
N LEU A 20 6.71 -2.73 -6.77
CA LEU A 20 6.86 -3.22 -5.41
C LEU A 20 6.27 -4.64 -5.24
N ALA A 21 5.09 -4.89 -5.81
CA ALA A 21 4.46 -6.21 -5.76
C ALA A 21 5.28 -7.26 -6.51
N THR A 22 5.86 -6.89 -7.66
CA THR A 22 6.75 -7.78 -8.41
C THR A 22 8.03 -8.09 -7.63
N ILE A 23 8.60 -7.10 -6.95
CA ILE A 23 9.77 -7.27 -6.09
C ILE A 23 9.41 -8.18 -4.90
N ALA A 24 8.25 -8.00 -4.27
CA ALA A 24 7.80 -8.86 -3.17
C ALA A 24 7.75 -10.34 -3.57
N ASN A 25 7.20 -10.63 -4.75
CA ASN A 25 7.21 -11.98 -5.33
C ASN A 25 8.61 -12.51 -5.56
N ARG A 26 9.54 -11.69 -6.07
CA ARG A 26 10.92 -12.10 -6.35
C ARG A 26 11.71 -12.41 -5.08
N VAL A 27 11.43 -11.70 -3.99
CA VAL A 27 12.11 -11.86 -2.70
C VAL A 27 11.40 -12.91 -1.81
N ALA A 28 10.32 -13.54 -2.31
CA ALA A 28 9.49 -14.49 -1.56
C ALA A 28 8.99 -13.94 -0.21
N MET A 29 8.76 -12.63 -0.14
CA MET A 29 8.23 -11.96 1.04
C MET A 29 6.73 -11.67 0.88
N PRO A 30 5.95 -11.70 1.98
CA PRO A 30 4.58 -11.23 1.96
C PRO A 30 4.47 -9.81 1.39
N TYR A 31 3.64 -9.64 0.37
CA TYR A 31 3.36 -8.34 -0.27
C TYR A 31 3.12 -7.19 0.72
N PRO A 32 2.38 -7.39 1.85
CA PRO A 32 2.15 -6.30 2.80
C PRO A 32 3.44 -5.71 3.36
N ILE A 33 4.48 -6.52 3.60
CA ILE A 33 5.74 -6.04 4.18
C ILE A 33 6.45 -5.11 3.19
N VAL A 34 6.57 -5.54 1.93
CA VAL A 34 7.26 -4.76 0.89
C VAL A 34 6.48 -3.48 0.56
N LEU A 35 5.15 -3.54 0.54
CA LEU A 35 4.32 -2.36 0.33
C LEU A 35 4.43 -1.35 1.49
N VAL A 36 4.50 -1.82 2.73
CA VAL A 36 4.74 -0.95 3.90
C VAL A 36 6.12 -0.28 3.82
N LEU A 37 7.17 -1.03 3.46
CA LEU A 37 8.52 -0.46 3.27
C LEU A 37 8.57 0.54 2.11
N GLY A 38 7.90 0.25 0.99
CA GLY A 38 7.78 1.18 -0.13
C GLY A 38 7.02 2.45 0.24
N GLY A 39 5.91 2.33 0.97
CA GLY A 39 5.16 3.46 1.51
C GLY A 39 5.96 4.28 2.52
N LEU A 40 6.77 3.62 3.35
CA LEU A 40 7.70 4.28 4.27
C LEU A 40 8.78 5.04 3.51
N ALA A 41 9.36 4.47 2.45
CA ALA A 41 10.30 5.17 1.59
C ALA A 41 9.67 6.39 0.91
N LEU A 42 8.40 6.27 0.48
CA LEU A 42 7.63 7.38 -0.11
C LEU A 42 7.26 8.47 0.91
N SER A 43 7.19 8.16 2.21
CA SER A 43 6.85 9.16 3.25
C SER A 43 7.96 10.21 3.46
N PHE A 44 9.19 9.90 3.05
CA PHE A 44 10.29 10.86 3.02
C PHE A 44 10.09 11.96 1.96
N VAL A 45 9.09 11.86 1.08
CA VAL A 45 8.75 12.90 0.12
C VAL A 45 7.98 14.02 0.84
N PRO A 46 8.54 15.25 0.95
CA PRO A 46 7.97 16.34 1.77
C PRO A 46 6.65 16.93 1.25
N ARG A 47 6.11 16.42 0.14
CA ARG A 47 4.79 16.78 -0.43
C ARG A 47 3.71 15.73 -0.17
N ALA A 48 4.00 14.69 0.61
CA ALA A 48 3.03 13.65 0.90
C ALA A 48 1.89 14.22 1.78
N PRO A 49 0.61 14.08 1.37
CA PRO A 49 -0.51 14.46 2.21
C PRO A 49 -0.54 13.58 3.46
N ILE A 50 -0.57 14.21 4.63
CA ILE A 50 -0.71 13.51 5.91
C ILE A 50 -2.18 13.08 6.05
N VAL A 51 -2.44 11.80 5.84
CA VAL A 51 -3.76 11.21 6.04
C VAL A 51 -3.79 10.61 7.45
N PRO A 52 -4.59 11.15 8.40
CA PRO A 52 -4.70 10.57 9.72
C PRO A 52 -5.45 9.22 9.62
N LEU A 53 -4.71 8.13 9.84
CA LEU A 53 -5.29 6.80 9.90
C LEU A 53 -5.84 6.56 11.31
N ARG A 54 -7.16 6.37 11.42
CA ARG A 54 -7.80 5.99 12.68
C ARG A 54 -7.59 4.49 12.94
N PRO A 55 -6.94 4.09 14.04
CA PRO A 55 -6.66 2.68 14.33
C PRO A 55 -7.92 1.82 14.32
N ASP A 56 -9.04 2.31 14.86
CA ASP A 56 -10.32 1.60 14.90
C ASP A 56 -10.81 1.21 13.50
N LEU A 57 -10.65 2.10 12.52
CA LEU A 57 -11.07 1.86 11.13
C LEU A 57 -10.13 0.87 10.45
N VAL A 58 -8.83 0.95 10.72
CA VAL A 58 -7.84 0.00 10.20
C VAL A 58 -8.16 -1.40 10.72
N PHE A 59 -8.36 -1.57 12.02
CA PHE A 59 -8.76 -2.87 12.57
C PHE A 59 -10.09 -3.33 11.97
N LEU A 60 -11.13 -2.50 11.94
CA LEU A 60 -12.43 -2.91 11.41
C LEU A 60 -12.39 -3.36 9.94
N ILE A 61 -11.58 -2.71 9.09
CA ILE A 61 -11.52 -3.00 7.66
C ILE A 61 -10.55 -4.16 7.36
N PHE A 62 -9.37 -4.18 8.00
CA PHE A 62 -8.33 -5.15 7.69
C PHE A 62 -8.37 -6.41 8.55
N LEU A 63 -8.82 -6.33 9.81
CA LEU A 63 -8.87 -7.48 10.71
C LEU A 63 -9.80 -8.59 10.19
N PRO A 64 -11.05 -8.33 9.75
CA PRO A 64 -11.93 -9.42 9.29
C PRO A 64 -11.38 -10.20 8.09
N PRO A 65 -10.86 -9.54 7.01
CA PRO A 65 -10.19 -10.25 5.92
C PRO A 65 -8.95 -11.03 6.38
N ILE A 66 -8.14 -10.45 7.27
CA ILE A 66 -6.92 -11.10 7.77
C ILE A 66 -7.27 -12.35 8.60
N LEU A 67 -8.25 -12.25 9.51
CA LEU A 67 -8.71 -13.38 10.32
C LEU A 67 -9.33 -14.48 9.44
N TRP A 68 -10.13 -14.11 8.45
CA TRP A 68 -10.71 -15.06 7.51
C TRP A 68 -9.61 -15.79 6.72
N ALA A 69 -8.64 -15.06 6.18
CA ALA A 69 -7.51 -15.64 5.46
C ALA A 69 -6.67 -16.55 6.37
N ALA A 70 -6.38 -16.11 7.60
CA ALA A 70 -5.63 -16.93 8.56
C ALA A 70 -6.36 -18.23 8.92
N ALA A 71 -7.69 -18.19 9.10
CA ALA A 71 -8.50 -19.38 9.37
C ALA A 71 -8.69 -20.29 8.15
N TYR A 72 -8.60 -19.77 6.93
CA TYR A 72 -8.78 -20.54 5.69
C TYR A 72 -7.48 -21.19 5.20
N PHE A 73 -6.34 -20.52 5.35
CA PHE A 73 -5.03 -20.97 4.87
C PHE A 73 -4.18 -21.70 5.94
N THR A 74 -4.69 -21.84 7.17
CA THR A 74 -4.09 -22.63 8.27
C THR A 74 -4.98 -23.82 8.58
#